data_AF-A0A9P4H6L2-F1
#
_entry.id   AF-A0A9P4H6L2-F1
#
_cell.length_a   1.000
_cell.length_b   1.000
_cell.length_c   1.000
_cell.angle_alpha   90.00
_cell.angle_beta   90.00
_cell.angle_gamma   90.00
#
_symmetry.space_group_name_H-M   'P 1'
#
loop_
_entity.id
_entity.type
_entity.pdbx_description
1 polymer ?
#
loop_
_entity_poly.entity_id
_entity_poly.type
_entity_poly.pdbx_seq_one_letter_code
_entity_poly.pdbx_strand_id
1 'polypeptide(L)'
;MDKKKTAVGKVIAADLYRTTWVLLDKGCPEGSKWNSCTNPGYLEFNTRCMRLPPGGVTDCVTKFQDVYARWDTENIRKLLIGTIAGTLEAVTTRPIPHTNCYDMAGVKGCNVGDQILVSGAKLRNYMHIILYNYWSGYGSWDCCYADTRQLVDRAIDPLGGKIIREFPQFWGKDFTRDIRCIINGWETCSG
;
A
#
# COMPACT_ATOMS: atom_id res chain seq x y z
N MET A 1 -22.65 0.74 8.79
CA MET A 1 -21.74 -0.25 9.38
C MET A 1 -20.37 0.40 9.48
N ASP A 2 -19.80 0.48 10.68
CA ASP A 2 -18.48 1.08 10.88
C ASP A 2 -17.42 0.28 10.14
N LYS A 3 -16.73 0.96 9.22
CA LYS A 3 -15.67 0.37 8.39
C LYS A 3 -14.50 -0.02 9.30
N LYS A 4 -14.03 -1.27 9.20
CA LYS A 4 -12.83 -1.71 9.92
C LYS A 4 -11.61 -0.97 9.36
N LYS A 5 -10.66 -0.65 10.23
CA LYS A 5 -9.50 0.20 9.99
C LYS A 5 -8.25 -0.64 10.26
N THR A 6 -7.16 -0.49 9.49
CA THR A 6 -5.87 -1.16 9.76
C THR A 6 -4.86 -0.12 10.25
N ALA A 7 -4.46 -0.21 11.51
CA ALA A 7 -3.46 0.71 12.07
C ALA A 7 -2.02 0.26 11.81
N VAL A 8 -1.18 1.15 11.27
CA VAL A 8 0.29 0.95 11.19
C VAL A 8 1.08 1.65 12.29
N GLY A 9 0.40 2.29 13.25
CA GLY A 9 1.00 2.78 14.49
C GLY A 9 2.31 3.54 14.30
N LYS A 10 3.37 3.10 15.00
CA LYS A 10 4.70 3.73 14.97
C LYS A 10 5.46 3.54 13.64
N VAL A 11 5.04 2.60 12.79
CA VAL A 11 5.70 2.34 11.50
C VAL A 11 4.99 3.18 10.45
N ILE A 12 5.47 4.40 10.26
CA ILE A 12 4.88 5.42 9.38
C ILE A 12 5.99 6.12 8.58
N ALA A 13 5.59 6.86 7.55
CA ALA A 13 6.49 7.63 6.68
C ALA A 13 7.64 6.75 6.13
N ALA A 14 8.88 7.25 6.18
CA ALA A 14 10.05 6.58 5.63
C ALA A 14 10.32 5.20 6.24
N ASP A 15 9.96 4.97 7.51
CA ASP A 15 10.11 3.66 8.15
C ASP A 15 9.13 2.64 7.57
N LEU A 16 7.91 3.08 7.24
CA LEU A 16 6.93 2.25 6.56
C LEU A 16 7.35 1.94 5.12
N TYR A 17 7.92 2.90 4.41
CA TYR A 17 8.52 2.66 3.09
C TYR A 17 9.58 1.56 3.17
N ARG A 18 10.57 1.74 4.05
CA ARG A 18 11.71 0.81 4.17
C ARG A 18 11.24 -0.58 4.58
N THR A 19 10.36 -0.67 5.57
CA THR A 19 9.80 -1.94 6.05
C THR A 19 9.04 -2.66 4.94
N THR A 20 8.18 -1.94 4.22
CA THR A 20 7.40 -2.48 3.10
C THR A 20 8.32 -2.99 2.00
N TRP A 21 9.29 -2.17 1.58
CA TRP A 21 10.25 -2.54 0.55
C TRP A 21 10.99 -3.82 0.92
N VAL A 22 11.58 -3.88 2.12
CA VAL A 22 12.37 -5.03 2.57
C VAL A 22 11.52 -6.29 2.67
N LEU A 23 10.29 -6.20 3.19
CA LEU A 23 9.43 -7.37 3.31
C LEU A 23 8.96 -7.88 1.94
N LEU A 24 8.53 -7.00 1.04
CA LEU A 24 8.11 -7.41 -0.30
C LEU A 24 9.28 -7.90 -1.15
N ASP A 25 10.47 -7.32 -1.02
CA ASP A 25 11.68 -7.80 -1.71
C ASP A 25 12.11 -9.18 -1.20
N LYS A 26 11.99 -9.43 0.11
CA LYS A 26 12.24 -10.74 0.71
C LYS A 26 11.20 -11.79 0.29
N GLY A 27 9.92 -11.42 0.25
CA GLY A 27 8.83 -12.34 -0.10
C GLY A 27 8.73 -12.61 -1.59
N CYS A 28 9.02 -11.60 -2.40
CA CYS A 28 9.01 -11.64 -3.85
C CYS A 28 10.42 -11.32 -4.38
N PRO A 29 11.40 -12.21 -4.15
CA PRO A 29 12.79 -11.95 -4.50
C PRO A 29 13.03 -11.96 -6.01
N GLU A 30 14.18 -11.40 -6.38
CA GLU A 30 14.73 -11.52 -7.73
C GLU A 30 14.85 -13.00 -8.14
N GLY A 31 14.51 -13.30 -9.40
CA GLY A 31 14.58 -14.67 -9.92
C GLY A 31 13.47 -15.61 -9.40
N SER A 32 12.40 -15.06 -8.83
CA SER A 32 11.22 -15.86 -8.46
C SER A 32 10.68 -16.66 -9.65
N LYS A 33 10.18 -17.87 -9.39
CA LYS A 33 9.67 -18.77 -10.44
C LYS A 33 8.60 -18.05 -11.27
N TRP A 34 8.76 -18.08 -12.59
CA TRP A 34 7.87 -17.42 -13.57
C TRP A 34 7.74 -15.90 -13.40
N ASN A 35 8.70 -15.26 -12.73
CA ASN A 35 8.64 -13.84 -12.37
C ASN A 35 7.31 -13.49 -11.68
N SER A 36 6.91 -14.35 -10.75
CA SER A 36 5.64 -14.24 -10.04
C SER A 36 5.82 -14.56 -8.57
N CYS A 37 4.92 -14.01 -7.76
CA CYS A 37 4.93 -14.18 -6.31
C CYS A 37 3.49 -14.28 -5.83
N THR A 38 3.17 -15.39 -5.17
CA THR A 38 1.82 -15.65 -4.67
C THR A 38 1.92 -16.12 -3.24
N ASN A 39 1.33 -15.34 -2.32
CA ASN A 39 1.28 -15.59 -0.89
C ASN A 39 2.63 -16.06 -0.29
N PRO A 40 3.72 -15.31 -0.49
CA PRO A 40 4.95 -15.52 0.26
C PRO A 40 4.63 -15.47 1.75
N GLY A 41 4.83 -16.59 2.45
CA GLY A 41 4.61 -16.65 3.88
C GLY A 41 5.52 -15.67 4.64
N TYR A 42 5.08 -15.29 5.85
CA TYR A 42 5.90 -14.56 6.83
C TYR A 42 6.33 -13.13 6.42
N LEU A 43 5.45 -12.39 5.76
CA LEU A 43 5.63 -10.95 5.53
C LEU A 43 4.92 -10.15 6.60
N GLU A 44 5.61 -9.88 7.71
CA GLU A 44 5.01 -9.18 8.84
C GLU A 44 5.99 -8.28 9.57
N PHE A 45 5.45 -7.25 10.23
CA PHE A 45 6.21 -6.31 11.04
C PHE A 45 5.44 -5.93 12.31
N ASN A 46 6.22 -5.63 13.36
CA ASN A 46 5.68 -5.17 14.63
C ASN A 46 5.15 -3.74 14.49
N THR A 47 3.97 -3.51 15.04
CA THR A 47 3.27 -2.21 15.02
C THR A 47 2.48 -2.03 16.32
N ARG A 48 1.72 -0.94 16.41
CA ARG A 48 0.74 -0.70 17.46
C ARG A 48 -0.65 -0.56 16.88
N CYS A 49 -1.60 -1.22 17.54
CA CYS A 49 -2.99 -1.24 17.14
C CYS A 49 -3.85 -0.66 18.26
N MET A 50 -4.95 -0.02 17.87
CA MET A 50 -5.99 0.38 18.79
C MET A 50 -6.88 -0.83 19.07
N ARG A 51 -6.78 -1.39 20.29
CA ARG A 51 -7.61 -2.51 20.74
C ARG A 51 -8.99 -2.04 21.19
N LEU A 52 -9.06 -0.88 21.83
CA LEU A 52 -10.29 -0.23 22.27
C LEU A 52 -10.23 1.25 21.88
N PRO A 53 -11.23 1.81 21.16
CA PRO A 53 -11.33 3.24 20.95
C PRO A 53 -11.97 3.94 22.16
N PRO A 54 -11.65 5.22 22.47
CA PRO A 54 -10.56 6.03 21.92
C PRO A 54 -9.21 5.77 22.60
N GLY A 55 -9.12 4.79 23.52
CA GLY A 55 -7.91 4.46 24.27
C GLY A 55 -7.78 2.97 24.56
N GLY A 56 -6.54 2.46 24.54
CA GLY A 56 -6.26 1.03 24.63
C GLY A 56 -5.35 0.58 23.50
N VAL A 57 -4.11 1.09 23.50
CA VAL A 57 -3.10 0.74 22.50
C VAL A 57 -2.38 -0.52 22.95
N THR A 58 -2.26 -1.49 22.05
CA THR A 58 -1.48 -2.71 22.29
C THR A 58 -0.44 -2.88 21.20
N ASP A 59 0.67 -3.51 21.55
CA ASP A 59 1.58 -4.02 20.54
C ASP A 59 0.84 -5.11 19.74
N CYS A 60 1.08 -5.11 18.43
CA CYS A 60 0.45 -6.02 17.49
C CYS A 60 1.37 -6.27 16.29
N VAL A 61 0.96 -7.18 15.41
CA VAL A 61 1.68 -7.52 14.19
C VAL A 61 0.79 -7.20 13.00
N THR A 62 1.33 -6.43 12.06
CA THR A 62 0.71 -6.21 10.74
C THR A 62 1.39 -7.11 9.73
N LYS A 63 0.58 -7.78 8.92
CA LYS A 63 1.01 -8.74 7.90
C LYS A 63 0.62 -8.24 6.51
N PHE A 64 1.46 -8.52 5.52
CA PHE A 64 1.09 -8.53 4.11
C PHE A 64 0.43 -9.87 3.81
N GLN A 65 -0.89 -9.90 3.92
CA GLN A 65 -1.77 -10.99 3.49
C GLN A 65 -2.01 -10.89 1.97
N ASP A 66 -2.33 -12.02 1.32
CA ASP A 66 -2.83 -12.04 -0.07
C ASP A 66 -1.96 -11.26 -1.07
N VAL A 67 -0.65 -11.53 -1.04
CA VAL A 67 0.30 -10.92 -1.99
C VAL A 67 0.26 -11.70 -3.30
N TYR A 68 -0.22 -11.05 -4.36
CA TYR A 68 -0.25 -11.59 -5.72
C TYR A 68 0.51 -10.66 -6.65
N ALA A 69 1.56 -11.16 -7.27
CA ALA A 69 2.38 -10.35 -8.13
C ALA A 69 2.90 -11.12 -9.35
N ARG A 70 3.09 -10.38 -10.43
CA ARG A 70 3.73 -10.82 -11.66
C ARG A 70 4.49 -9.66 -12.26
N TRP A 71 5.68 -9.93 -12.78
CA TRP A 71 6.50 -8.95 -13.47
C TRP A 71 7.20 -9.59 -14.68
N ASP A 72 7.57 -8.78 -15.66
CA ASP A 72 8.37 -9.25 -16.79
C ASP A 72 9.88 -9.12 -16.53
N THR A 73 10.29 -8.09 -15.78
CA THR A 73 11.69 -7.77 -15.52
C THR A 73 11.92 -7.38 -14.06
N GLU A 74 13.16 -7.45 -13.61
CA GLU A 74 13.55 -7.04 -12.25
C GLU A 74 13.36 -5.53 -11.99
N ASN A 75 13.53 -4.70 -13.02
CA ASN A 75 13.21 -3.28 -12.92
C ASN A 75 11.71 -3.07 -12.68
N ILE A 76 10.85 -3.82 -13.37
CA ILE A 76 9.40 -3.79 -13.14
C ILE A 76 9.09 -4.26 -11.72
N ARG A 77 9.70 -5.34 -11.24
CA ARG A 77 9.53 -5.82 -9.85
C ARG A 77 9.84 -4.72 -8.83
N LYS A 78 11.00 -4.07 -8.97
CA LYS A 78 11.43 -2.94 -8.12
C LYS A 78 10.46 -1.76 -8.20
N LEU A 79 9.94 -1.43 -9.38
CA LEU A 79 8.95 -0.37 -9.55
C LEU A 79 7.61 -0.72 -8.89
N LEU A 80 7.16 -1.97 -8.99
CA LEU A 80 5.94 -2.45 -8.33
C LEU A 80 6.06 -2.34 -6.80
N ILE A 81 7.15 -2.86 -6.22
CA ILE A 81 7.43 -2.76 -4.78
C ILE A 81 7.53 -1.29 -4.35
N GLY A 82 8.27 -0.47 -5.09
CA GLY A 82 8.44 0.95 -4.81
C GLY A 82 7.14 1.74 -4.88
N THR A 83 6.23 1.38 -5.78
CA THR A 83 4.91 2.00 -5.89
C THR A 83 4.08 1.70 -4.65
N ILE A 84 4.09 0.45 -4.17
CA ILE A 84 3.38 0.07 -2.94
C ILE A 84 3.97 0.76 -1.71
N ALA A 85 5.29 0.70 -1.55
CA ALA A 85 5.99 1.34 -0.44
C ALA A 85 5.78 2.86 -0.42
N GLY A 86 5.88 3.52 -1.59
CA GLY A 86 5.64 4.96 -1.73
C GLY A 86 4.20 5.36 -1.45
N THR A 87 3.23 4.54 -1.88
CA THR A 87 1.81 4.76 -1.58
C THR A 87 1.55 4.70 -0.07
N LEU A 88 2.05 3.65 0.59
CA LEU A 88 1.91 3.48 2.04
C LEU A 88 2.59 4.60 2.83
N GLU A 89 3.78 5.02 2.42
CA GLU A 89 4.44 6.20 3.00
C GLU A 89 3.58 7.45 2.84
N ALA A 90 3.14 7.77 1.62
CA ALA A 90 2.41 8.99 1.32
C ALA A 90 1.17 9.17 2.21
N VAL A 91 0.41 8.08 2.42
CA VAL A 91 -0.82 8.13 3.22
C VAL A 91 -0.58 8.27 4.73
N THR A 92 0.67 8.16 5.20
CA THR A 92 1.02 8.26 6.62
C THR A 92 1.84 9.49 7.00
N THR A 93 2.24 10.31 6.02
CA THR A 93 3.10 11.49 6.26
C THR A 93 2.35 12.72 6.83
N ARG A 94 1.03 12.83 6.62
CA ARG A 94 0.28 14.04 7.02
C ARG A 94 0.09 14.24 8.53
N PRO A 95 0.07 15.49 9.01
CA PRO A 95 -0.28 15.81 10.40
C PRO A 95 -1.79 15.67 10.67
N ILE A 96 -2.13 15.30 11.91
CA ILE A 96 -3.50 15.24 12.45
C ILE A 96 -4.06 16.68 12.54
N PRO A 97 -5.36 16.96 12.25
CA PRO A 97 -6.47 16.03 12.05
C PRO A 97 -6.87 15.74 10.59
N HIS A 98 -6.28 16.40 9.60
CA HIS A 98 -6.71 16.31 8.19
C HIS A 98 -6.04 15.14 7.43
N THR A 99 -6.14 13.93 7.97
CA THR A 99 -5.43 12.74 7.47
C THR A 99 -6.14 11.44 7.86
N ASN A 100 -5.75 10.33 7.24
CA ASN A 100 -6.11 8.98 7.69
C ASN A 100 -5.39 8.55 8.99
N CYS A 101 -4.62 9.47 9.58
CA CYS A 101 -3.97 9.29 10.87
C CYS A 101 -4.75 9.91 12.03
N TYR A 102 -4.57 9.33 13.21
CA TYR A 102 -5.23 9.70 14.45
C TYR A 102 -4.25 9.54 15.62
N ASP A 103 -4.54 10.23 16.72
CA ASP A 103 -3.76 10.07 17.94
C ASP A 103 -4.19 8.77 18.64
N MET A 104 -3.20 7.91 18.91
CA MET A 104 -3.35 6.68 19.69
C MET A 104 -2.62 6.85 21.01
N ALA A 105 -3.21 7.65 21.91
CA ALA A 105 -2.66 7.95 23.24
C ALA A 105 -1.21 8.49 23.18
N GLY A 106 -1.00 9.57 22.42
CA GLY A 106 0.29 10.25 22.24
C GLY A 106 1.20 9.60 21.19
N VAL A 107 0.72 8.57 20.49
CA VAL A 107 1.42 7.95 19.35
C VAL A 107 0.56 8.11 18.11
N LYS A 108 1.12 8.67 17.04
CA LYS A 108 0.43 8.74 15.75
C LYS A 108 0.15 7.32 15.23
N GLY A 109 -1.11 7.03 14.91
CA GLY A 109 -1.50 5.81 14.19
C GLY A 109 -2.18 6.19 12.88
N CYS A 110 -1.92 5.45 11.81
CA CYS A 110 -2.51 5.72 10.51
C CYS A 110 -3.26 4.53 9.96
N ASN A 111 -4.38 4.80 9.28
CA ASN A 111 -5.04 3.83 8.44
C ASN A 111 -4.35 3.80 7.09
N VAL A 112 -3.82 2.65 6.75
CA VAL A 112 -3.30 2.34 5.42
C VAL A 112 -4.30 1.41 4.75
N GLY A 113 -4.56 1.61 3.47
CA GLY A 113 -5.56 0.84 2.74
C GLY A 113 -5.20 -0.63 2.74
N ASP A 114 -6.23 -1.47 2.69
CA ASP A 114 -6.11 -2.91 2.58
C ASP A 114 -5.52 -3.27 1.21
N GLN A 115 -6.12 -2.82 0.11
CA GLN A 115 -5.77 -3.22 -1.24
C GLN A 115 -4.97 -2.15 -1.99
N ILE A 116 -3.73 -2.45 -2.37
CA ILE A 116 -2.96 -1.63 -3.32
C ILE A 116 -2.84 -2.42 -4.62
N LEU A 117 -3.46 -1.90 -5.68
CA LEU A 117 -3.41 -2.45 -7.03
C LEU A 117 -2.46 -1.61 -7.87
N VAL A 118 -1.35 -2.20 -8.33
CA VAL A 118 -0.59 -1.64 -9.45
C VAL A 118 -0.86 -2.55 -10.64
N SER A 119 -1.64 -2.09 -11.63
CA SER A 119 -1.99 -2.89 -12.80
C SER A 119 -1.67 -2.13 -14.09
N GLY A 120 -0.99 -2.80 -15.02
CA GLY A 120 -0.98 -2.40 -16.43
C GLY A 120 -2.24 -2.89 -17.14
N ALA A 121 -2.64 -2.25 -18.25
CA ALA A 121 -3.84 -2.59 -19.04
C ALA A 121 -3.97 -4.04 -19.55
N LYS A 122 -2.98 -4.90 -19.27
CA LYS A 122 -3.01 -6.36 -19.39
C LYS A 122 -2.36 -6.92 -18.12
N LEU A 123 -2.94 -7.96 -17.51
CA LEU A 123 -2.57 -8.64 -16.25
C LEU A 123 -1.14 -9.25 -16.19
N ARG A 124 -0.18 -8.67 -16.91
CA ARG A 124 1.18 -9.17 -17.08
C ARG A 124 2.13 -8.60 -16.04
N ASN A 125 1.95 -7.34 -15.66
CA ASN A 125 2.75 -6.64 -14.67
C ASN A 125 1.82 -6.09 -13.58
N TYR A 126 1.82 -6.75 -12.42
CA TYR A 126 1.00 -6.36 -11.29
C TYR A 126 1.62 -6.75 -9.95
N MET A 127 1.25 -6.02 -8.91
CA MET A 127 1.46 -6.43 -7.52
C MET A 127 0.27 -5.96 -6.70
N HIS A 128 -0.38 -6.92 -6.06
CA HIS A 128 -1.53 -6.74 -5.19
C HIS A 128 -1.11 -7.22 -3.81
N ILE A 129 -1.45 -6.46 -2.79
CA ILE A 129 -1.21 -6.84 -1.40
C ILE A 129 -2.47 -6.56 -0.58
N ILE A 130 -2.61 -7.26 0.53
CA ILE A 130 -3.56 -6.95 1.59
C ILE A 130 -2.82 -6.71 2.89
N LEU A 131 -3.08 -5.61 3.59
CA LEU A 131 -2.59 -5.41 4.96
C LEU A 131 -3.60 -5.92 5.98
N TYR A 132 -3.13 -6.70 6.95
CA TYR A 132 -3.96 -7.28 8.00
C TYR A 132 -3.29 -7.18 9.37
N ASN A 133 -4.05 -6.83 10.39
CA ASN A 133 -3.68 -7.12 11.78
C ASN A 133 -4.89 -7.62 12.58
N TYR A 134 -4.62 -8.32 13.69
CA TYR A 134 -5.64 -9.05 14.44
C TYR A 134 -6.68 -8.14 15.13
N TRP A 135 -6.25 -6.97 15.61
CA TRP A 135 -7.08 -6.07 16.42
C TRP A 135 -7.90 -5.10 15.58
N SER A 136 -7.37 -4.72 14.43
CA SER A 136 -7.92 -3.75 13.51
C SER A 136 -7.87 -4.43 12.14
N GLY A 137 -9.02 -4.99 11.71
CA GLY A 137 -9.11 -5.91 10.56
C GLY A 137 -8.76 -5.25 9.22
N TYR A 138 -9.37 -5.69 8.12
CA TYR A 138 -9.20 -5.04 6.82
C TYR A 138 -9.53 -3.56 6.92
N GLY A 139 -8.56 -2.72 6.59
CA GLY A 139 -8.61 -1.30 6.77
C GLY A 139 -9.15 -0.60 5.54
N SER A 140 -10.25 0.11 5.68
CA SER A 140 -10.65 1.06 4.64
C SER A 140 -9.78 2.31 4.76
N TRP A 141 -8.87 2.51 3.82
CA TRP A 141 -8.33 3.85 3.55
C TRP A 141 -9.41 4.66 2.86
N ASP A 142 -9.76 5.82 3.43
CA ASP A 142 -10.70 6.72 2.78
C ASP A 142 -9.96 7.55 1.74
N CYS A 143 -9.75 6.95 0.58
CA CYS A 143 -9.09 7.56 -0.57
C CYS A 143 -9.85 8.80 -1.09
N CYS A 144 -11.18 8.85 -0.89
CA CYS A 144 -12.02 9.98 -1.33
C CYS A 144 -12.05 11.12 -0.30
N TYR A 145 -11.48 10.95 0.89
CA TYR A 145 -11.48 11.99 1.92
C TYR A 145 -10.46 13.08 1.61
N ALA A 146 -10.94 14.33 1.51
CA ALA A 146 -10.12 15.52 1.26
C ALA A 146 -9.22 15.37 0.01
N ASP A 147 -7.92 15.63 0.12
CA ASP A 147 -6.95 15.56 -0.98
C ASP A 147 -6.08 14.28 -0.93
N THR A 148 -6.60 13.23 -0.30
CA THR A 148 -5.87 11.99 -0.05
C THR A 148 -5.41 11.29 -1.34
N ARG A 149 -6.22 11.37 -2.41
CA ARG A 149 -5.85 10.92 -3.76
C ARG A 149 -4.65 11.69 -4.31
N GLN A 150 -4.66 13.02 -4.20
CA GLN A 150 -3.58 13.89 -4.69
C GLN A 150 -2.24 13.60 -4.02
N LEU A 151 -2.24 13.11 -2.77
CA LEU A 151 -1.01 12.71 -2.06
C LEU A 151 -0.39 11.45 -2.64
N VAL A 152 -1.22 10.44 -2.91
CA VAL A 152 -0.77 9.20 -3.57
C VAL A 152 -0.30 9.50 -4.98
N ASP A 153 -1.04 10.36 -5.69
CA ASP A 153 -0.66 10.86 -7.00
C ASP A 153 0.75 11.48 -6.98
N ARG A 154 1.03 12.40 -6.05
CA ARG A 154 2.36 13.03 -5.92
C ARG A 154 3.48 12.04 -5.59
N ALA A 155 3.19 10.97 -4.85
CA ALA A 155 4.19 9.97 -4.51
C ALA A 155 4.51 9.04 -5.69
N ILE A 156 3.54 8.78 -6.56
CA ILE A 156 3.69 7.89 -7.73
C ILE A 156 4.16 8.67 -8.96
N ASP A 157 3.88 9.97 -9.06
CA ASP A 157 4.25 10.84 -10.19
C ASP A 157 5.73 10.72 -10.62
N PRO A 158 6.70 10.77 -9.70
CA PRO A 158 8.11 10.61 -10.03
C PRO A 158 8.44 9.23 -10.63
N LEU A 159 7.61 8.21 -10.39
CA LEU A 159 7.74 6.88 -10.96
C LEU A 159 7.18 6.79 -12.38
N GLY A 160 6.28 7.70 -12.79
CA GLY A 160 5.60 7.64 -14.08
C GLY A 160 6.53 7.55 -15.28
N GLY A 161 7.59 8.38 -15.32
CA GLY A 161 8.59 8.33 -16.38
C GLY A 161 9.46 7.06 -16.36
N LYS A 162 9.60 6.39 -15.22
CA LYS A 162 10.26 5.08 -15.13
C LYS A 162 9.31 3.97 -15.57
N ILE A 163 8.04 4.05 -15.18
CA ILE A 163 6.99 3.11 -15.60
C ILE A 163 6.84 3.14 -17.13
N ILE A 164 6.71 4.31 -17.76
CA ILE A 164 6.63 4.39 -19.23
C ILE A 164 7.85 3.71 -19.89
N ARG A 165 9.05 3.93 -19.37
CA ARG A 165 10.28 3.37 -19.95
C ARG A 165 10.37 1.86 -19.80
N GLU A 166 10.02 1.33 -18.64
CA GLU A 166 10.25 -0.08 -18.31
C GLU A 166 9.08 -0.98 -18.71
N PHE A 167 7.86 -0.46 -18.80
CA PHE A 167 6.65 -1.26 -19.04
C PHE A 167 6.33 -1.23 -20.55
N PRO A 168 6.56 -2.31 -21.31
CA PRO A 168 6.44 -2.28 -22.77
C PRO A 168 5.03 -1.90 -23.26
N GLN A 169 4.00 -2.17 -22.46
CA GLN A 169 2.61 -1.81 -22.76
C GLN A 169 2.32 -0.30 -22.75
N PHE A 170 3.24 0.50 -22.20
CA PHE A 170 3.16 1.96 -22.11
C PHE A 170 4.15 2.67 -23.06
N TRP A 171 4.95 1.94 -23.84
CA TRP A 171 5.80 2.55 -24.85
C TRP A 171 4.98 3.33 -25.89
N GLY A 172 5.38 4.59 -26.12
CA GLY A 172 4.69 5.50 -27.04
C GLY A 172 3.34 6.01 -26.53
N LYS A 173 3.02 5.83 -25.24
CA LYS A 173 1.82 6.36 -24.59
C LYS A 173 2.20 7.38 -23.53
N ASP A 174 1.30 8.32 -23.30
CA ASP A 174 1.37 9.18 -22.12
C ASP A 174 1.09 8.36 -20.86
N PHE A 175 1.76 8.73 -19.77
CA PHE A 175 1.50 8.13 -18.47
C PHE A 175 0.11 8.53 -18.00
N THR A 176 -0.86 7.64 -18.17
CA THR A 176 -2.18 7.77 -17.57
C THR A 176 -2.23 6.89 -16.34
N ARG A 177 -2.34 7.52 -15.17
CA ARG A 177 -2.55 6.80 -13.91
C ARG A 177 -3.99 6.31 -13.86
N ASP A 178 -4.18 4.99 -13.79
CA ASP A 178 -5.45 4.42 -13.36
C ASP A 178 -5.36 4.05 -11.86
N ILE A 179 -5.08 5.06 -11.02
CA ILE A 179 -5.16 4.90 -9.57
C ILE A 179 -6.63 4.99 -9.22
N ARG A 180 -7.29 3.83 -9.17
CA ARG A 180 -8.66 3.70 -8.71
C ARG A 180 -8.63 3.54 -7.20
N CYS A 181 -9.26 4.47 -6.51
CA CYS A 181 -9.62 4.29 -5.11
C CYS A 181 -10.66 3.17 -5.03
N ILE A 182 -10.24 1.92 -4.79
CA ILE A 182 -11.17 0.79 -4.67
C ILE A 182 -11.78 0.79 -3.26
N ILE A 183 -13.07 1.06 -3.16
CA ILE A 183 -13.88 0.94 -1.95
C ILE A 183 -14.56 -0.44 -1.99
N ASN A 184 -14.63 -1.14 -0.86
CA ASN A 184 -15.32 -2.44 -0.73
C ASN A 184 -14.82 -3.53 -1.70
N GLY A 185 -13.58 -3.43 -2.20
CA GLY A 185 -12.96 -4.42 -3.08
C GLY A 185 -13.41 -4.41 -4.55
N TRP A 186 -14.36 -3.55 -4.95
CA TRP A 186 -14.83 -3.46 -6.34
C TRP A 186 -15.35 -2.08 -6.79
N GLU A 187 -15.69 -1.19 -5.87
CA GLU A 187 -16.30 0.11 -6.17
C GLU A 187 -15.22 1.19 -6.31
N THR A 188 -15.37 2.17 -7.21
CA THR A 188 -14.44 3.31 -7.28
C THR A 188 -15.07 4.57 -6.70
N CYS A 189 -14.30 5.47 -6.09
CA CYS A 189 -14.80 6.82 -5.78
C CYS A 189 -15.44 7.42 -7.04
N SER A 190 -16.69 7.88 -6.94
CA SER A 190 -17.30 8.73 -7.96
C SER A 190 -16.50 10.02 -8.03
N GLY A 191 -15.91 10.32 -9.19
CA GLY A 191 -15.27 11.60 -9.47
C GLY A 191 -16.28 12.62 -9.95
#